data_AF-A0A1L9QJN0-F1
#
_entry.id   AF-A0A1L9QJN0-F1
#
_cell.length_a   1.000
_cell.length_b   1.000
_cell.length_c   1.000
_cell.angle_alpha   90.00
_cell.angle_beta   90.00
_cell.angle_gamma   90.00
#
_symmetry.space_group_name_H-M   'P 1'
#
loop_
_entity.id
_entity.type
_entity.pdbx_description
1 polymer ?
#
loop_
_entity_poly.entity_id
_entity_poly.type
_entity_poly.pdbx_seq_one_letter_code
_entity_poly.pdbx_strand_id
1 'polypeptide(L)'
;MTDVVTENLSLEKFLELPNLEHSPPWEYVAGNALQKPMPKFRHAILQKRLLAAIDQASDRYLTLPELRCTFASRSIVPDIVVLSWDKIQLNNEGEPEDNFTQAPDWCIEILSPDQSTNRVIDNILHCLHHGSQLGWLVDPNDYSILILTPQQEIQVCRGHDSLHVLSDIDLQLTAQDVFSWLKLGQKE
;
A
#
# COMPACT_ATOMS: atom_id res chain seq x y z
N MET A 1 15.11 -11.27 9.22
CA MET A 1 14.34 -12.47 9.63
C MET A 1 12.91 -12.02 9.78
N THR A 2 12.01 -12.52 8.93
CA THR A 2 10.56 -12.37 9.15
C THR A 2 10.18 -13.36 10.23
N ASP A 3 9.78 -12.88 11.40
CA ASP A 3 9.25 -13.73 12.45
C ASP A 3 7.90 -14.27 11.97
N VAL A 4 7.81 -15.60 11.80
CA VAL A 4 6.57 -16.31 11.50
C VAL A 4 6.04 -16.81 12.82
N VAL A 5 4.96 -16.19 13.29
CA VAL A 5 4.29 -16.64 14.51
C VAL A 5 3.07 -17.44 14.05
N THR A 6 3.15 -18.75 14.22
CA THR A 6 2.06 -19.74 14.14
C THR A 6 1.39 -20.04 12.79
N GLU A 7 1.46 -21.30 12.37
CA GLU A 7 0.57 -21.90 11.37
C GLU A 7 -0.81 -22.20 12.01
N ASN A 8 -1.90 -21.91 11.32
CA ASN A 8 -3.31 -22.12 11.73
C ASN A 8 -3.87 -21.17 12.81
N LEU A 9 -3.41 -19.90 12.83
CA LEU A 9 -4.07 -18.85 13.61
C LEU A 9 -5.39 -18.45 12.92
N SER A 10 -6.49 -18.23 13.66
CA SER A 10 -7.70 -17.64 13.07
C SER A 10 -7.56 -16.12 12.96
N LEU A 11 -8.26 -15.50 12.00
CA LEU A 11 -8.23 -14.04 11.84
C LEU A 11 -8.68 -13.32 13.12
N GLU A 12 -9.72 -13.80 13.79
CA GLU A 12 -10.21 -13.25 15.07
C GLU A 12 -9.09 -13.21 16.12
N LYS A 13 -8.38 -14.32 16.32
CA LYS A 13 -7.26 -14.39 17.26
C LYS A 13 -6.06 -13.54 16.83
N PHE A 14 -5.82 -13.42 15.53
CA PHE A 14 -4.79 -12.53 15.00
C PHE A 14 -5.08 -11.07 15.35
N LEU A 15 -6.34 -10.62 15.22
CA LEU A 15 -6.73 -9.25 15.52
C LEU A 15 -6.70 -8.93 17.02
N GLU A 16 -6.69 -9.95 17.88
CA GLU A 16 -6.54 -9.81 19.34
C GLU A 16 -5.07 -9.82 19.81
N LEU A 17 -4.09 -9.95 18.90
CA LEU A 17 -2.68 -9.98 19.29
C LEU A 17 -2.25 -8.64 19.94
N PRO A 18 -1.60 -8.67 21.12
CA PRO A 18 -1.26 -7.46 21.86
C PRO A 18 -0.21 -6.58 21.14
N ASN A 19 0.53 -7.18 20.21
CA ASN A 19 1.60 -6.56 19.43
C ASN A 19 1.22 -6.33 17.96
N LEU A 20 -0.07 -6.46 17.61
CA LEU A 20 -0.57 -6.35 16.24
C LEU A 20 -0.11 -5.06 15.54
N GLU A 21 -0.18 -3.94 16.27
CA GLU A 21 0.16 -2.60 15.79
C GLU A 21 1.60 -2.16 16.12
N HIS A 22 2.46 -3.08 16.56
CA HIS A 22 3.89 -2.77 16.70
C HIS A 22 4.49 -2.45 15.33
N SER A 23 5.50 -1.57 15.29
CA SER A 23 6.29 -1.33 14.08
C SER A 23 7.48 -2.29 14.02
N PRO A 24 7.72 -2.99 12.89
CA PRO A 24 6.91 -2.99 11.67
C PRO A 24 5.61 -3.80 11.84
N PRO A 25 4.52 -3.45 11.13
CA PRO A 25 3.21 -4.02 11.39
C PRO A 25 3.13 -5.50 11.01
N TRP A 26 2.24 -6.22 11.68
CA TRP A 26 1.90 -7.60 11.38
C TRP A 26 0.77 -7.67 10.35
N GLU A 27 0.89 -8.60 9.42
CA GLU A 27 -0.13 -8.97 8.43
C GLU A 27 -0.59 -10.41 8.65
N TYR A 28 -1.81 -10.70 8.19
CA TYR A 28 -2.41 -12.02 8.24
C TYR A 28 -2.85 -12.47 6.85
N VAL A 29 -2.26 -13.55 6.37
CA VAL A 29 -2.54 -14.14 5.06
C VAL A 29 -2.65 -15.65 5.20
N ALA A 30 -3.82 -16.20 4.79
CA ALA A 30 -4.08 -17.64 4.73
C ALA A 30 -3.71 -18.41 6.02
N GLY A 31 -4.08 -17.88 7.19
CA GLY A 31 -3.84 -18.55 8.48
C GLY A 31 -2.48 -18.29 9.12
N ASN A 32 -1.64 -17.43 8.51
CA ASN A 32 -0.30 -17.12 8.97
C ASN A 32 -0.18 -15.65 9.36
N ALA A 33 0.40 -15.37 10.52
CA ALA A 33 0.81 -14.02 10.91
C ALA A 33 2.26 -13.77 10.49
N LEU A 34 2.49 -12.69 9.74
CA LEU A 34 3.78 -12.34 9.16
C LEU A 34 4.08 -10.87 9.42
N GLN A 35 5.23 -10.57 9.98
CA GLN A 35 5.66 -9.19 10.16
C GLN A 35 6.24 -8.60 8.86
N LYS A 36 5.86 -7.36 8.51
CA LYS A 36 6.54 -6.60 7.44
C LYS A 36 8.01 -6.35 7.83
N PRO A 37 8.92 -6.24 6.86
CA PRO A 37 10.27 -5.77 7.15
C PRO A 37 10.25 -4.29 7.57
N MET A 38 11.22 -3.89 8.40
CA MET A 38 11.39 -2.48 8.75
C MET A 38 11.69 -1.64 7.50
N PRO A 39 10.97 -0.51 7.29
CA PRO A 39 11.24 0.36 6.16
C PRO A 39 12.67 0.92 6.23
N LYS A 40 13.29 1.06 5.06
CA LYS A 40 14.64 1.65 4.91
C LYS A 40 14.52 3.08 4.37
N PHE A 41 15.62 3.80 4.39
CA PHE A 41 15.64 5.23 4.08
C PHE A 41 15.05 5.59 2.70
N ARG A 42 15.38 4.82 1.65
CA ARG A 42 14.84 5.02 0.30
C ARG A 42 13.32 4.81 0.25
N HIS A 43 12.84 3.76 0.92
CA HIS A 43 11.41 3.47 1.04
C HIS A 43 10.70 4.64 1.74
N ALA A 44 11.19 5.10 2.90
CA ALA A 44 10.58 6.19 3.64
C ALA A 44 10.51 7.51 2.85
N ILE A 45 11.54 7.81 2.03
CA ILE A 45 11.51 8.98 1.13
C ILE A 45 10.41 8.84 0.08
N LEU A 46 10.33 7.69 -0.58
CA LEU A 46 9.32 7.44 -1.62
C LEU A 46 7.91 7.44 -1.03
N GLN A 47 7.70 6.78 0.12
CA GLN A 47 6.41 6.74 0.81
C GLN A 47 5.92 8.16 1.11
N LYS A 48 6.77 8.98 1.75
CA LYS A 48 6.46 10.38 2.05
C LYS A 48 6.10 11.20 0.81
N ARG A 49 6.85 11.02 -0.29
CA ARG A 49 6.69 11.83 -1.51
C ARG A 49 5.48 11.41 -2.32
N LEU A 50 5.25 10.10 -2.47
CA LEU A 50 4.06 9.57 -3.12
C LEU A 50 2.80 9.99 -2.37
N LEU A 51 2.78 9.81 -1.04
CA LEU A 51 1.65 10.21 -0.21
C LEU A 51 1.31 11.69 -0.42
N ALA A 52 2.31 12.58 -0.28
CA ALA A 52 2.08 14.01 -0.45
C ALA A 52 1.65 14.39 -1.87
N ALA A 53 2.20 13.75 -2.90
CA ALA A 53 1.85 14.04 -4.29
C ALA A 53 0.42 13.62 -4.64
N ILE A 54 -0.01 12.45 -4.15
CA ILE A 54 -1.37 11.92 -4.38
C ILE A 54 -2.39 12.74 -3.60
N ASP A 55 -2.13 13.00 -2.31
CA ASP A 55 -3.04 13.73 -1.42
C ASP A 55 -3.28 15.18 -1.91
N GLN A 56 -2.25 15.83 -2.48
CA GLN A 56 -2.39 17.16 -3.07
C GLN A 56 -3.14 17.19 -4.41
N ALA A 57 -3.26 16.06 -5.10
CA ALA A 57 -3.82 15.98 -6.43
C ALA A 57 -5.33 15.68 -6.44
N SER A 58 -5.96 15.48 -5.29
CA SER A 58 -7.41 15.28 -5.21
C SER A 58 -8.01 15.62 -3.86
N ASP A 59 -9.09 16.39 -3.86
CA ASP A 59 -9.91 16.63 -2.66
C ASP A 59 -10.94 15.50 -2.43
N ARG A 60 -11.05 14.54 -3.36
CA ARG A 60 -12.06 13.46 -3.32
C ARG A 60 -11.59 12.19 -2.64
N TYR A 61 -10.30 12.10 -2.38
CA TYR A 61 -9.67 10.94 -1.77
C TYR A 61 -8.87 11.36 -0.55
N LEU A 62 -8.80 10.47 0.42
CA LEU A 62 -7.91 10.54 1.55
C LEU A 62 -6.75 9.57 1.32
N THR A 63 -5.50 10.06 1.43
CA THR A 63 -4.30 9.23 1.28
C THR A 63 -3.63 9.01 2.62
N LEU A 64 -3.50 7.75 3.06
CA LEU A 64 -2.99 7.40 4.39
C LEU A 64 -1.80 6.43 4.30
N PRO A 65 -0.79 6.57 5.18
CA PRO A 65 0.29 5.60 5.30
C PRO A 65 -0.10 4.47 6.27
N GLU A 66 0.36 3.25 6.01
CA GLU A 66 0.32 2.12 6.95
C GLU A 66 -1.06 1.87 7.61
N LEU A 67 -2.16 2.03 6.86
CA LEU A 67 -3.50 1.74 7.38
C LEU A 67 -3.81 0.23 7.28
N ARG A 68 -4.18 -0.38 8.41
CA ARG A 68 -4.65 -1.77 8.43
C ARG A 68 -5.97 -1.91 7.67
N CYS A 69 -5.97 -2.75 6.64
CA CYS A 69 -7.13 -3.10 5.85
C CYS A 69 -7.50 -4.56 6.12
N THR A 70 -8.65 -4.81 6.76
CA THR A 70 -9.09 -6.16 7.11
C THR A 70 -10.36 -6.54 6.36
N PHE A 71 -10.25 -7.38 5.33
CA PHE A 71 -11.36 -7.76 4.47
C PHE A 71 -11.15 -9.15 3.85
N ALA A 72 -12.26 -9.82 3.54
CA ALA A 72 -12.25 -11.13 2.87
C ALA A 72 -11.25 -12.13 3.48
N SER A 73 -11.28 -12.31 4.80
CA SER A 73 -10.41 -13.20 5.58
C SER A 73 -8.91 -12.88 5.59
N ARG A 74 -8.51 -11.69 5.14
CA ARG A 74 -7.11 -11.20 5.15
C ARG A 74 -7.03 -9.90 5.96
N SER A 75 -5.90 -9.65 6.63
CA SER A 75 -5.59 -8.35 7.25
C SER A 75 -4.20 -7.92 6.83
N ILE A 76 -4.12 -6.86 6.05
CA ILE A 76 -2.86 -6.36 5.47
C ILE A 76 -2.63 -4.90 5.86
N VAL A 77 -1.39 -4.44 5.71
CA VAL A 77 -1.03 -3.04 5.97
C VAL A 77 -0.22 -2.52 4.79
N PRO A 78 -0.87 -2.02 3.72
CA PRO A 78 -0.16 -1.43 2.59
C PRO A 78 0.67 -0.22 3.02
N ASP A 79 1.78 0.06 2.32
CA ASP A 79 2.60 1.23 2.63
C ASP A 79 1.82 2.53 2.44
N ILE A 80 0.97 2.61 1.42
CA ILE A 80 0.04 3.72 1.19
C ILE A 80 -1.30 3.16 0.71
N VAL A 81 -2.39 3.72 1.23
CA VAL A 81 -3.74 3.51 0.73
C VAL A 81 -4.34 4.83 0.28
N VAL A 82 -5.14 4.78 -0.79
CA VAL A 82 -5.99 5.89 -1.23
C VAL A 82 -7.44 5.45 -1.12
N LEU A 83 -8.23 6.22 -0.39
CA LEU A 83 -9.63 5.92 -0.06
C LEU A 83 -10.53 7.04 -0.54
N SER A 84 -11.55 6.71 -1.31
CA SER A 84 -12.64 7.64 -1.62
C SER A 84 -13.43 7.98 -0.35
N TRP A 85 -13.90 9.22 -0.22
CA TRP A 85 -14.63 9.67 0.97
C TRP A 85 -15.87 8.82 1.29
N ASP A 86 -16.52 8.23 0.29
CA ASP A 86 -17.68 7.35 0.44
C ASP A 86 -17.37 5.99 1.05
N LYS A 87 -16.09 5.56 1.09
CA LYS A 87 -15.68 4.34 1.81
C LYS A 87 -15.45 4.56 3.30
N ILE A 88 -15.35 5.80 3.75
CA ILE A 88 -15.03 6.13 5.15
C ILE A 88 -16.33 6.07 5.97
N GLN A 89 -16.41 5.11 6.89
CA GLN A 89 -17.50 5.01 7.84
C GLN A 89 -17.28 6.02 8.97
N LEU A 90 -18.30 6.83 9.25
CA LEU A 90 -18.26 7.83 10.31
C LEU A 90 -19.10 7.38 11.50
N ASN A 91 -18.57 7.60 12.71
CA ASN A 91 -19.28 7.38 13.96
C ASN A 91 -20.32 8.49 14.22
N ASN A 92 -21.01 8.43 15.36
CA ASN A 92 -22.04 9.40 15.73
C ASN A 92 -21.52 10.84 15.95
N GLU A 93 -20.21 11.02 16.14
CA GLU A 93 -19.56 12.33 16.28
C GLU A 93 -19.08 12.89 14.93
N GLY A 94 -19.22 12.11 13.85
CA GLY A 94 -18.75 12.48 12.51
C GLY A 94 -17.26 12.21 12.30
N GLU A 95 -16.62 11.44 13.19
CA GLU A 95 -15.21 11.02 13.05
C GLU A 95 -15.13 9.64 12.37
N PRO A 96 -14.02 9.32 11.67
CA PRO A 96 -13.82 7.98 11.12
C PRO A 96 -13.84 6.89 12.20
N GLU A 97 -14.45 5.75 11.89
CA GLU A 97 -14.28 4.53 12.67
C GLU A 97 -12.81 4.08 12.65
N ASP A 98 -12.27 3.62 13.79
CA ASP A 98 -10.86 3.23 13.92
C ASP A 98 -10.46 2.08 12.97
N ASN A 99 -11.37 1.13 12.74
CA ASN A 99 -11.11 -0.08 11.98
C ASN A 99 -11.60 0.04 10.53
N PHE A 100 -10.67 -0.03 9.58
CA PHE A 100 -11.01 -0.11 8.16
C PHE A 100 -11.18 -1.57 7.70
N THR A 101 -12.41 -1.93 7.30
CA THR A 101 -12.83 -3.31 7.04
C THR A 101 -13.11 -3.62 5.55
N GLN A 102 -12.58 -2.78 4.66
CA GLN A 102 -12.80 -2.86 3.21
C GLN A 102 -11.46 -2.89 2.46
N ALA A 103 -11.50 -3.16 1.16
CA ALA A 103 -10.35 -2.97 0.29
C ALA A 103 -10.19 -1.48 -0.07
N PRO A 104 -8.96 -0.93 -0.09
CA PRO A 104 -8.73 0.46 -0.49
C PRO A 104 -9.08 0.68 -1.97
N ASP A 105 -9.29 1.91 -2.43
CA ASP A 105 -9.47 2.14 -3.88
C ASP A 105 -8.16 1.95 -4.64
N TRP A 106 -7.07 2.38 -4.04
CA TRP A 106 -5.73 2.20 -4.56
C TRP A 106 -4.79 1.73 -3.45
N CYS A 107 -4.13 0.59 -3.68
CA CYS A 107 -3.12 0.02 -2.81
C CYS A 107 -1.73 0.28 -3.42
N ILE A 108 -0.79 0.83 -2.65
CA ILE A 108 0.59 1.07 -3.10
C ILE A 108 1.55 0.42 -2.11
N GLU A 109 2.48 -0.36 -2.67
CA GLU A 109 3.54 -1.03 -1.94
C GLU A 109 4.89 -0.64 -2.53
N ILE A 110 5.86 -0.37 -1.68
CA ILE A 110 7.21 0.09 -2.00
C ILE A 110 8.19 -0.96 -1.48
N LEU A 111 8.80 -1.71 -2.40
CA LEU A 111 9.69 -2.78 -2.00
C LEU A 111 10.87 -2.28 -1.17
N SER A 112 11.01 -2.89 0.01
CA SER A 112 12.26 -2.87 0.77
C SER A 112 13.10 -4.11 0.44
N PRO A 113 14.44 -4.07 0.59
CA PRO A 113 15.32 -5.18 0.19
C PRO A 113 14.99 -6.55 0.80
N ASP A 114 14.36 -6.58 1.98
CA ASP A 114 14.03 -7.80 2.73
C ASP A 114 12.57 -8.26 2.50
N GLN A 115 11.82 -7.60 1.62
CA GLN A 115 10.40 -7.88 1.37
C GLN A 115 10.24 -8.90 0.23
N SER A 116 9.33 -9.85 0.39
CA SER A 116 8.99 -10.81 -0.66
C SER A 116 8.12 -10.15 -1.74
N THR A 117 8.66 -9.95 -2.93
CA THR A 117 7.93 -9.40 -4.09
C THR A 117 6.65 -10.20 -4.38
N ASN A 118 6.72 -11.53 -4.37
CA ASN A 118 5.56 -12.39 -4.66
C ASN A 118 4.43 -12.18 -3.64
N ARG A 119 4.76 -11.98 -2.36
CA ARG A 119 3.76 -11.73 -1.31
C ARG A 119 3.10 -10.36 -1.50
N VAL A 120 3.89 -9.35 -1.86
CA VAL A 120 3.37 -8.01 -2.15
C VAL A 120 2.42 -8.03 -3.33
N ILE A 121 2.80 -8.70 -4.42
CA ILE A 121 1.92 -8.88 -5.58
C ILE A 121 0.65 -9.63 -5.18
N ASP A 122 0.74 -10.70 -4.38
CA ASP A 122 -0.44 -11.44 -3.90
C ASP A 122 -1.37 -10.56 -3.06
N ASN A 123 -0.84 -9.70 -2.17
CA ASN A 123 -1.63 -8.73 -1.41
C ASN A 123 -2.33 -7.72 -2.32
N ILE A 124 -1.63 -7.17 -3.32
CA ILE A 124 -2.23 -6.23 -4.28
C ILE A 124 -3.33 -6.91 -5.09
N LEU A 125 -3.10 -8.14 -5.58
CA LEU A 125 -4.11 -8.90 -6.31
C LEU A 125 -5.33 -9.22 -5.43
N HIS A 126 -5.13 -9.52 -4.15
CA HIS A 126 -6.21 -9.69 -3.17
C HIS A 126 -7.04 -8.41 -3.04
N CYS A 127 -6.41 -7.24 -2.94
CA CYS A 127 -7.09 -5.94 -2.98
C CYS A 127 -7.95 -5.78 -4.24
N LEU A 128 -7.38 -6.02 -5.42
CA LEU A 128 -8.07 -5.89 -6.71
C LEU A 128 -9.26 -6.86 -6.85
N HIS A 129 -9.13 -8.10 -6.38
CA HIS A 129 -10.24 -9.08 -6.39
C HIS A 129 -11.40 -8.69 -5.46
N HIS A 130 -11.17 -7.80 -4.50
CA HIS A 130 -12.14 -7.37 -3.50
C HIS A 130 -12.54 -5.89 -3.60
N GLY A 131 -12.36 -5.30 -4.79
CA GLY A 131 -12.94 -3.98 -5.11
C GLY A 131 -11.95 -2.82 -5.11
N SER A 132 -10.64 -3.07 -4.96
CA SER A 132 -9.65 -2.05 -5.34
C SER A 132 -9.64 -1.85 -6.85
N GLN A 133 -9.41 -0.61 -7.26
CA GLN A 133 -9.39 -0.18 -8.65
C GLN A 133 -7.97 -0.16 -9.22
N LEU A 134 -6.97 0.05 -8.35
CA LEU A 134 -5.59 0.20 -8.74
C LEU A 134 -4.62 -0.37 -7.71
N GLY A 135 -3.54 -0.97 -8.19
CA GLY A 135 -2.45 -1.48 -7.39
C GLY A 135 -1.12 -1.04 -7.95
N TRP A 136 -0.24 -0.46 -7.13
CA TRP A 136 1.14 -0.16 -7.51
C TRP A 136 2.11 -0.97 -6.68
N LEU A 137 3.11 -1.54 -7.34
CA LEU A 137 4.33 -2.05 -6.70
C LEU A 137 5.51 -1.23 -7.22
N VAL A 138 6.13 -0.47 -6.32
CA VAL A 138 7.29 0.37 -6.60
C VAL A 138 8.54 -0.41 -6.21
N ASP A 139 9.43 -0.68 -7.16
CA ASP A 139 10.72 -1.32 -6.91
C ASP A 139 11.86 -0.29 -7.05
N PRO A 140 12.41 0.22 -5.93
CA PRO A 140 13.52 1.14 -5.99
C PRO A 140 14.80 0.50 -6.56
N ASN A 141 15.01 -0.79 -6.39
CA ASN A 141 16.23 -1.46 -6.86
C ASN A 141 16.25 -1.64 -8.37
N ASP A 142 15.09 -1.97 -8.95
CA ASP A 142 14.91 -2.09 -10.41
C ASP A 142 14.57 -0.75 -11.09
N TYR A 143 14.26 0.30 -10.31
CA TYR A 143 13.76 1.58 -10.84
C TYR A 143 12.53 1.40 -11.74
N SER A 144 11.62 0.53 -11.31
CA SER A 144 10.39 0.22 -12.02
C SER A 144 9.16 0.31 -11.11
N ILE A 145 8.02 0.60 -11.74
CA ILE A 145 6.72 0.59 -11.08
C ILE A 145 5.84 -0.38 -11.85
N LEU A 146 5.36 -1.41 -11.16
CA LEU A 146 4.37 -2.33 -11.68
C LEU A 146 2.99 -1.76 -11.38
N ILE A 147 2.16 -1.63 -12.42
CA ILE A 147 0.78 -1.18 -12.32
C ILE A 147 -0.13 -2.38 -12.56
N LEU A 148 -0.99 -2.64 -11.59
CA LEU A 148 -1.97 -3.72 -11.60
C LEU A 148 -3.37 -3.10 -11.56
N THR A 149 -4.19 -3.45 -12.55
CA THR A 149 -5.60 -3.07 -12.63
C THR A 149 -6.46 -4.32 -12.81
N PRO A 150 -7.74 -4.30 -12.41
CA PRO A 150 -8.60 -5.47 -12.53
C PRO A 150 -8.71 -5.96 -13.98
N GLN A 151 -8.56 -7.27 -14.18
CA GLN A 151 -8.72 -7.97 -15.46
C GLN A 151 -7.79 -7.49 -16.60
N GLN A 152 -6.66 -6.86 -16.28
CA GLN A 152 -5.63 -6.47 -17.25
C GLN A 152 -4.29 -7.13 -16.95
N GLU A 153 -3.41 -7.13 -17.96
CA GLU A 153 -2.01 -7.53 -17.78
C GLU A 153 -1.27 -6.51 -16.90
N ILE A 154 -0.28 -6.99 -16.14
CA ILE A 154 0.58 -6.13 -15.33
C ILE A 154 1.41 -5.25 -16.27
N GLN A 155 1.32 -3.94 -16.09
CA GLN A 155 2.14 -2.98 -16.83
C GLN A 155 3.41 -2.70 -16.04
N VAL A 156 4.55 -2.64 -16.73
CA VAL A 156 5.84 -2.34 -16.11
C VAL A 156 6.34 -1.01 -16.66
N CYS A 157 6.33 0.03 -15.82
CA CYS A 157 6.72 1.39 -16.19
C CYS A 157 8.16 1.69 -15.74
N ARG A 158 8.96 2.30 -16.62
CA ARG A 158 10.34 2.75 -16.36
C ARG A 158 10.60 4.10 -17.02
N GLY A 159 11.58 4.84 -16.48
CA GLY A 159 12.01 6.10 -17.10
C GLY A 159 10.84 7.07 -17.34
N HIS A 160 10.59 7.44 -18.59
CA HIS A 160 9.60 8.45 -18.95
C HIS A 160 8.20 7.87 -19.17
N ASP A 161 7.99 6.58 -18.87
CA ASP A 161 6.65 5.96 -18.94
C ASP A 161 5.71 6.66 -17.96
N SER A 162 4.56 7.10 -18.48
CA SER A 162 3.50 7.72 -17.69
C SER A 162 2.85 6.68 -16.78
N LEU A 163 2.62 7.06 -15.52
CA LEU A 163 2.03 6.19 -14.52
C LEU A 163 0.51 6.36 -14.52
N HIS A 164 -0.21 5.25 -14.70
CA HIS A 164 -1.65 5.23 -14.57
C HIS A 164 -2.08 5.40 -13.11
N VAL A 165 -2.91 6.40 -12.86
CA VAL A 165 -3.55 6.74 -11.58
C VAL A 165 -5.08 6.59 -11.68
N LEU A 166 -5.80 6.68 -10.56
CA LEU A 166 -7.27 6.70 -10.58
C LEU A 166 -7.79 7.89 -11.42
N SER A 167 -8.87 7.68 -12.18
CA SER A 167 -9.38 8.66 -13.15
C SER A 167 -9.75 10.02 -12.57
N ASP A 168 -10.08 10.05 -11.28
CA ASP A 168 -10.56 11.22 -10.55
C ASP A 168 -9.42 11.95 -9.79
N ILE A 169 -8.16 11.56 -10.05
CA ILE A 169 -6.95 12.18 -9.51
C ILE A 169 -6.19 12.84 -10.65
N ASP A 170 -6.06 14.17 -10.61
CA ASP A 170 -5.32 14.95 -11.63
C ASP A 170 -3.81 14.96 -11.32
N LEU A 171 -3.20 13.78 -11.43
CA LEU A 171 -1.78 13.57 -11.15
C LEU A 171 -1.07 12.99 -12.37
N GLN A 172 -0.17 13.79 -12.96
CA GLN A 172 0.71 13.33 -14.03
C GLN A 172 2.10 13.04 -13.47
N LEU A 173 2.47 11.76 -13.44
CA LEU A 173 3.80 11.31 -13.02
C LEU A 173 4.38 10.34 -14.05
N THR A 174 5.70 10.35 -14.16
CA THR A 174 6.47 9.27 -14.78
C THR A 174 7.22 8.48 -13.71
N ALA A 175 7.68 7.27 -14.07
CA ALA A 175 8.56 6.49 -13.18
C ALA A 175 9.83 7.29 -12.81
N GLN A 176 10.38 8.05 -13.75
CA GLN A 176 11.54 8.91 -13.54
C GLN A 176 11.25 10.01 -12.51
N ASP A 177 10.08 10.65 -12.55
CA ASP A 177 9.70 11.67 -11.57
C ASP A 177 9.71 11.08 -10.15
N VAL A 178 9.09 9.91 -9.98
CA VAL A 178 9.05 9.20 -8.69
C VAL A 178 10.46 8.88 -8.19
N PHE A 179 11.32 8.30 -9.04
CA PHE A 179 12.66 7.92 -8.63
C PHE A 179 13.65 9.09 -8.54
N SER A 180 13.35 10.22 -9.17
CA SER A 180 14.13 11.47 -9.03
C SER A 180 14.12 11.98 -7.60
N TRP A 181 13.07 11.69 -6.82
CA TRP A 181 12.97 12.06 -5.41
C TRP A 181 14.07 11.44 -4.53
N LEU A 182 14.72 10.37 -4.99
CA LEU A 182 15.87 9.76 -4.33
C LEU A 182 17.21 10.45 -4.65
N LYS A 183 17.26 11.36 -5.63
CA LYS A 183 18.48 12.07 -6.06
C LYS A 183 18.76 13.30 -5.19
N LEU A 184 19.06 13.07 -3.91
CA LEU A 184 19.23 14.14 -2.92
C LEU A 184 20.49 15.00 -3.13
N GLY A 185 21.54 14.46 -3.74
CA GLY A 185 22.79 15.19 -4.01
C GLY A 185 22.72 16.19 -5.17
N GLN A 186 21.56 16.33 -5.81
CA GLN A 186 21.32 17.25 -6.92
C GLN A 186 20.42 18.44 -6.52
N LYS A 187 20.16 18.61 -5.22
CA LYS A 187 19.47 19.78 -4.69
C LYS A 187 20.50 20.90 -4.51
N GLU A 188 20.44 21.90 -5.37
CA GLU A 188 21.01 23.23 -5.11
C GLU A 188 20.29 23.91 -3.94
#